data_AF-A0ABD3MY51-F1
#
_entry.id   AF-A0ABD3MY51-F1
#
_cell.length_a   1.000
_cell.length_b   1.000
_cell.length_c   1.000
_cell.angle_alpha   90.00
_cell.angle_beta   90.00
_cell.angle_gamma   90.00
#
_symmetry.space_group_name_H-M   'P 1'
#
loop_
_entity.id
_entity.type
_entity.pdbx_description
1 polymer ?
#
loop_
_entity_poly.entity_id
_entity_poly.type
_entity_poly.pdbx_seq_one_letter_code
_entity_poly.pdbx_strand_id
1 'polypeptide(L)'
;MPPSSTTSGHQRSRGGRSASSTAATIPTSLAKTCLQLHHPDQRFTNDAIELSSEFLKFFVVEARRRAAIELNGGYSCTGQSIIQAECEAEAEIEDNGDRRRKKKIDIRADHIAKIAAELLLDLS
;
A
#
# COMPACT_ATOMS: atom_id res chain seq x y z
N MET A 1 -24.27 5.23 -61.44
CA MET A 1 -24.94 4.89 -60.16
C MET A 1 -23.87 4.36 -59.19
N PRO A 2 -23.91 4.72 -57.90
CA PRO A 2 -23.09 4.12 -56.83
C PRO A 2 -23.72 2.77 -56.38
N PRO A 3 -23.25 2.06 -55.32
CA PRO A 3 -22.17 2.30 -54.34
C PRO A 3 -21.10 1.16 -54.40
N SER A 4 -20.19 0.87 -53.46
CA SER A 4 -19.95 1.28 -52.06
C SER A 4 -18.44 1.30 -51.72
N SER A 5 -18.04 2.04 -50.69
CA SER A 5 -16.72 1.93 -50.04
C SER A 5 -16.86 1.19 -48.70
N THR A 6 -16.11 0.09 -48.49
CA THR A 6 -16.08 -0.63 -47.21
C THR A 6 -15.08 -0.01 -46.24
N THR A 7 -15.58 0.68 -45.22
CA THR A 7 -14.75 1.26 -44.15
C THR A 7 -14.44 0.20 -43.08
N SER A 8 -13.15 -0.08 -42.86
CA SER A 8 -12.71 -1.00 -41.80
C SER A 8 -12.84 -0.34 -40.42
N GLY A 9 -13.90 -0.68 -39.69
CA GLY A 9 -14.12 -0.22 -38.33
C GLY A 9 -13.18 -0.91 -37.33
N HIS A 10 -12.06 -0.25 -36.98
CA HIS A 10 -11.22 -0.68 -35.86
C HIS A 10 -11.97 -0.54 -34.53
N GLN A 11 -12.52 -1.65 -34.03
CA GLN A 11 -12.99 -1.74 -32.65
C GLN A 11 -11.80 -1.65 -31.68
N ARG A 12 -11.44 -0.44 -31.25
CA ARG A 12 -10.61 -0.24 -30.06
C ARG A 12 -11.44 -0.58 -28.83
N SER A 13 -11.50 -1.87 -28.51
CA SER A 13 -12.01 -2.36 -27.24
C SER A 13 -11.13 -1.81 -26.11
N ARG A 14 -11.56 -0.68 -25.54
CA ARG A 14 -10.99 -0.13 -24.30
C ARG A 14 -11.47 -1.01 -23.14
N GLY A 15 -10.85 -2.19 -23.03
CA GLY A 15 -10.90 -3.01 -21.84
C GLY A 15 -10.23 -2.26 -20.69
N GLY A 16 -10.96 -1.35 -20.06
CA GLY A 16 -10.59 -0.73 -18.81
C GLY A 16 -10.48 -1.81 -17.75
N ARG A 17 -9.27 -2.32 -17.52
CA ARG A 17 -8.97 -3.16 -16.37
C ARG A 17 -9.10 -2.27 -15.15
N SER A 18 -10.29 -2.24 -14.56
CA SER A 18 -10.45 -1.82 -13.17
C SER A 18 -9.56 -2.72 -12.35
N ALA A 19 -8.37 -2.23 -12.02
CA ALA A 19 -7.50 -2.88 -11.06
C ALA A 19 -8.24 -2.82 -9.72
N SER A 20 -8.92 -3.91 -9.36
CA SER A 20 -9.40 -4.09 -8.00
C SER A 20 -8.19 -3.99 -7.09
N SER A 21 -8.12 -2.96 -6.26
CA SER A 21 -7.09 -2.82 -5.24
C SER A 21 -7.30 -3.91 -4.20
N THR A 22 -6.82 -5.11 -4.49
CA THR A 22 -6.72 -6.20 -3.53
C THR A 22 -5.77 -5.72 -2.46
N ALA A 23 -6.34 -5.31 -1.32
CA ALA A 23 -5.58 -4.86 -0.16
C ALA A 23 -4.45 -5.87 0.12
N ALA A 24 -3.23 -5.38 0.30
CA ALA A 24 -2.06 -6.24 0.41
C ALA A 24 -2.21 -7.19 1.62
N THR A 25 -2.50 -8.46 1.35
CA THR A 25 -2.64 -9.52 2.35
C THR A 25 -1.27 -10.16 2.59
N ILE A 26 -0.85 -10.25 3.85
CA ILE A 26 0.37 -10.97 4.21
C ILE A 26 0.06 -12.47 4.21
N PRO A 27 0.81 -13.31 3.46
CA PRO A 27 0.58 -14.75 3.46
C PRO A 27 0.75 -15.36 4.86
N THR A 28 -0.19 -16.23 5.26
CA THR A 28 -0.12 -17.00 6.52
C THR A 28 1.13 -17.86 6.61
N SER A 29 1.64 -18.36 5.48
CA SER A 29 2.92 -19.05 5.39
C SER A 29 4.10 -18.19 5.84
N LEU A 30 4.13 -16.90 5.48
CA LEU A 30 5.17 -15.96 5.89
C LEU A 30 5.08 -15.67 7.39
N ALA A 31 3.87 -15.40 7.91
CA ALA A 31 3.64 -15.20 9.35
C ALA A 31 4.13 -16.41 10.17
N LYS A 32 3.81 -17.63 9.71
CA LYS A 32 4.31 -18.87 10.31
C LYS A 32 5.84 -18.96 10.28
N THR A 33 6.48 -18.65 9.14
CA THR A 33 7.95 -18.66 9.04
C THR A 33 8.60 -17.68 10.02
N CYS A 34 8.06 -16.47 10.17
CA CYS A 34 8.54 -15.50 11.15
C CYS A 34 8.43 -16.02 12.59
N LEU A 35 7.29 -16.62 12.96
CA LEU A 35 7.10 -17.23 14.30
C LEU A 35 8.08 -18.38 14.55
N GLN A 36 8.27 -19.27 13.58
CA GLN A 36 9.19 -20.41 13.70
C GLN A 36 10.67 -20.01 13.69
N LEU A 37 11.03 -18.84 13.16
CA LEU A 37 12.41 -18.33 13.20
C LEU A 37 12.85 -18.00 14.65
N HIS A 38 11.92 -17.53 15.49
CA HIS A 38 12.18 -17.20 16.90
C HIS A 38 11.85 -18.35 17.85
N HIS A 39 10.91 -19.24 17.47
CA HIS A 39 10.45 -20.36 18.28
C HIS A 39 10.40 -21.66 17.45
N PRO A 40 11.55 -22.25 17.07
CA PRO A 40 11.63 -23.36 16.12
C PRO A 40 10.89 -24.62 16.59
N ASP A 41 10.95 -24.91 17.89
CA ASP A 41 10.31 -26.09 18.50
C ASP A 41 8.83 -25.87 18.86
N GLN A 42 8.33 -24.64 18.75
CA GLN A 42 6.95 -24.31 19.13
C GLN A 42 5.97 -24.59 17.99
N ARG A 43 4.87 -25.27 18.34
CA ARG A 43 3.76 -25.55 17.41
C ARG A 43 2.68 -24.48 17.58
N PHE A 44 2.27 -23.88 16.46
CA PHE A 44 1.21 -22.88 16.39
C PHE A 44 -0.04 -23.49 15.76
N THR A 45 -1.23 -23.11 16.23
CA THR A 45 -2.51 -23.44 15.60
C THR A 45 -2.70 -22.60 14.32
N ASN A 46 -3.57 -23.04 13.41
CA ASN A 46 -3.87 -22.27 12.20
C ASN A 46 -4.46 -20.89 12.56
N ASP A 47 -5.40 -20.86 13.50
CA ASP A 47 -6.05 -19.64 14.01
C ASP A 47 -5.02 -18.62 14.53
N ALA A 48 -3.98 -19.09 15.24
CA ALA A 48 -2.90 -18.23 15.73
C ALA A 48 -2.02 -17.69 14.59
N ILE A 49 -1.78 -18.49 13.54
CA ILE A 49 -1.03 -18.08 12.34
C ILE A 49 -1.83 -17.06 11.53
N GLU A 50 -3.14 -17.28 11.37
CA GLU A 50 -4.07 -16.37 10.69
C GLU A 50 -4.15 -15.03 11.42
N LEU A 51 -4.39 -15.05 12.74
CA LEU A 51 -4.39 -13.85 13.57
C LEU A 51 -3.04 -13.11 13.51
N SER A 52 -1.92 -13.84 13.52
CA SER A 52 -0.58 -13.24 13.38
C SER A 52 -0.39 -12.57 12.01
N SER A 53 -0.94 -13.14 10.93
CA SER A 53 -0.85 -12.56 9.59
C SER A 53 -1.64 -11.26 9.44
N GLU A 54 -2.84 -11.18 10.03
CA GLU A 54 -3.62 -9.94 10.08
C GLU A 54 -2.99 -8.92 11.04
N PHE A 55 -2.44 -9.34 12.18
CA PHE A 55 -1.70 -8.46 13.09
C PHE A 55 -0.48 -7.81 12.40
N LEU A 56 0.34 -8.57 11.67
CA LEU A 56 1.46 -8.03 10.90
C LEU A 56 1.00 -7.01 9.85
N LYS A 57 -0.18 -7.21 9.25
CA LYS A 57 -0.78 -6.27 8.29
C LYS A 57 -1.25 -4.99 8.98
N PHE A 58 -1.90 -5.07 10.14
CA PHE A 58 -2.20 -3.90 10.96
C PHE A 58 -0.94 -3.12 11.36
N PHE A 59 0.11 -3.82 11.80
CA PHE A 59 1.40 -3.22 12.14
C PHE A 59 2.01 -2.43 10.97
N VAL A 60 2.09 -3.02 9.78
CA VAL A 60 2.64 -2.36 8.57
C VAL A 60 1.78 -1.17 8.12
N VAL A 61 0.44 -1.29 8.19
CA VAL A 61 -0.47 -0.17 7.86
C VAL A 61 -0.30 0.99 8.84
N GLU A 62 -0.20 0.70 10.14
CA GLU A 62 -0.06 1.71 11.19
C GLU A 62 1.31 2.40 11.15
N ALA A 63 2.40 1.65 10.94
CA ALA A 63 3.73 2.20 10.71
C ALA A 63 3.75 3.18 9.52
N ARG A 64 3.11 2.80 8.40
CA ARG A 64 2.96 3.68 7.22
C ARG A 64 2.09 4.90 7.50
N ARG A 65 1.01 4.76 8.28
CA ARG A 65 0.13 5.88 8.68
C ARG A 65 0.89 6.90 9.51
N ARG A 66 1.68 6.46 10.49
CA ARG A 66 2.52 7.35 11.31
C ARG A 66 3.65 7.99 10.51
N ALA A 67 4.25 7.27 9.57
CA ALA A 67 5.21 7.85 8.62
C ALA A 67 4.60 8.99 7.80
N ALA A 68 3.41 8.78 7.23
CA ALA A 68 2.69 9.85 6.53
C ALA A 68 2.35 11.05 7.46
N ILE A 69 2.11 10.82 8.75
CA ILE A 69 1.82 11.89 9.71
C ILE A 69 3.07 12.70 10.07
N GLU A 70 4.18 12.06 10.45
CA GLU A 70 5.46 12.73 10.77
C GLU A 70 5.92 13.62 9.59
N LEU A 71 5.77 13.14 8.36
CA LEU A 71 6.15 13.86 7.15
C LEU A 71 5.23 15.03 6.79
N ASN A 72 3.94 14.94 7.16
CA ASN A 72 2.97 16.04 7.01
C ASN A 72 2.97 16.99 8.22
N GLY A 73 3.55 16.57 9.36
CA GLY A 73 3.50 17.18 10.69
C GLY A 73 4.19 18.53 10.84
N GLY A 74 4.69 19.13 9.76
CA GLY A 74 5.01 20.56 9.71
C GLY A 74 3.80 21.47 9.53
N TYR A 75 2.63 20.94 9.14
CA TYR A 75 1.40 21.72 8.97
C TYR A 75 0.18 21.02 9.58
N SER A 76 -0.65 21.82 10.27
CA SER A 76 -1.82 21.34 11.00
C SER A 76 -2.88 20.71 10.10
N CYS A 77 -3.48 19.63 10.60
CA CYS A 77 -4.61 18.94 9.99
C CYS A 77 -5.78 19.89 9.65
N THR A 78 -6.13 19.98 8.36
CA THR A 78 -7.51 20.25 7.92
C THR A 78 -7.98 19.02 7.14
N GLY A 79 -8.97 18.31 7.69
CA GLY A 79 -9.26 16.95 7.28
C GLY A 79 -9.94 16.83 5.92
N GLN A 80 -9.40 15.98 5.05
CA GLN A 80 -10.08 15.16 4.02
C GLN A 80 -9.05 14.42 3.15
N SER A 81 -8.54 13.26 3.62
CA SER A 81 -7.80 12.25 2.80
C SER A 81 -7.22 11.05 3.59
N ILE A 82 -7.69 10.78 4.82
CA ILE A 82 -7.12 9.75 5.72
C ILE A 82 -7.19 8.31 5.13
N ILE A 83 -8.00 8.08 4.09
CA ILE A 83 -8.11 6.78 3.38
C ILE A 83 -7.67 6.89 1.90
N GLN A 84 -6.60 7.66 1.62
CA GLN A 84 -5.94 7.61 0.31
C GLN A 84 -4.41 7.76 0.38
N ALA A 85 -3.82 7.25 1.46
CA ALA A 85 -2.39 6.96 1.56
C ALA A 85 -2.09 5.50 1.14
N GLU A 86 -2.73 5.03 0.06
CA GLU A 86 -2.17 3.94 -0.73
C GLU A 86 -0.82 4.44 -1.26
N CYS A 87 0.27 3.79 -0.85
CA CYS A 87 1.60 4.18 -1.31
C CYS A 87 1.71 3.80 -2.78
N GLU A 88 1.50 4.80 -3.66
CA GLU A 88 1.93 4.80 -5.05
C GLU A 88 3.47 4.71 -5.11
N ALA A 89 3.99 3.52 -4.80
CA ALA A 89 5.37 3.11 -5.03
C ALA A 89 5.45 2.34 -6.36
N GLU A 90 4.84 2.91 -7.40
CA GLU A 90 4.95 2.41 -8.77
C GLU A 90 5.77 3.38 -9.60
N ALA A 91 6.60 2.82 -10.46
CA ALA A 91 7.59 3.56 -11.22
C ALA A 91 6.99 4.29 -12.42
N GLU A 92 7.67 5.37 -12.79
CA GLU A 92 7.62 6.15 -14.04
C GLU A 92 6.65 5.67 -15.14
N ILE A 93 5.57 6.44 -15.34
CA ILE A 93 5.01 6.68 -16.67
C ILE A 93 4.86 8.19 -16.82
N GLU A 94 5.60 8.78 -17.76
CA GLU A 94 5.38 10.15 -18.19
C GLU A 94 4.03 10.26 -18.92
N ASP A 95 3.06 10.95 -18.33
CA ASP A 95 1.92 11.48 -19.08
C ASP A 95 1.69 12.96 -18.73
N ASN A 96 1.52 13.76 -19.77
CA ASN A 96 1.72 15.20 -19.74
C ASN A 96 0.36 15.92 -19.70
N GLY A 97 -0.13 16.25 -18.51
CA GLY A 97 -1.51 16.73 -18.35
C GLY A 97 -1.86 17.35 -17.00
N ASP A 98 -1.22 18.47 -16.67
CA ASP A 98 -1.65 19.51 -15.71
C ASP A 98 -2.43 19.03 -14.46
N ARG A 99 -1.70 18.46 -13.50
CA ARG A 99 -2.21 18.21 -12.14
C ARG A 99 -1.15 18.62 -11.12
N ARG A 100 -1.62 19.29 -10.05
CA ARG A 100 -0.84 19.77 -8.90
C ARG A 100 0.32 18.82 -8.60
N ARG A 101 1.57 19.29 -8.73
CA ARG A 101 2.78 18.51 -8.46
C ARG A 101 2.70 17.90 -7.06
N LYS A 102 2.28 16.63 -6.95
CA LYS A 102 2.38 15.82 -5.73
C LYS A 102 3.86 15.85 -5.36
N LYS A 103 4.24 16.59 -4.31
CA LYS A 103 5.62 16.56 -3.81
C LYS A 103 5.89 15.12 -3.41
N LYS A 104 6.83 14.44 -4.09
CA LYS A 104 7.23 13.08 -3.74
C LYS A 104 7.83 13.15 -2.34
N ILE A 105 7.09 12.63 -1.36
CA ILE A 105 7.51 12.68 0.04
C ILE A 105 8.54 11.56 0.24
N ASP A 106 9.75 11.94 0.64
CA ASP A 106 10.86 11.00 0.83
C ASP A 106 10.89 10.51 2.29
N ILE A 107 10.62 9.21 2.50
CA ILE A 107 10.59 8.60 3.83
C ILE A 107 12.01 8.20 4.25
N ARG A 108 12.76 9.19 4.73
CA ARG A 108 14.10 8.96 5.26
C ARG A 108 14.12 8.17 6.59
N ALA A 109 15.25 7.53 6.88
CA ALA A 109 15.45 6.68 8.04
C ALA A 109 15.29 7.38 9.40
N ASP A 110 15.55 8.70 9.48
CA ASP A 110 15.37 9.49 10.69
C ASP A 110 13.89 9.60 11.12
N HIS A 111 12.96 9.63 10.17
CA HIS A 111 11.53 9.55 10.47
C HIS A 111 11.14 8.15 10.97
N ILE A 112 11.61 7.10 10.27
CA ILE A 112 11.35 5.70 10.64
C ILE A 112 11.81 5.39 12.06
N ALA A 113 12.98 5.86 12.48
CA ALA A 113 13.52 5.61 13.81
C ALA A 113 12.62 6.15 14.94
N LYS A 114 12.08 7.38 14.79
CA LYS A 114 11.12 7.96 15.75
C LYS A 114 9.84 7.14 15.84
N ILE A 115 9.25 6.83 14.69
CA ILE A 115 7.99 6.10 14.58
C ILE A 115 8.12 4.69 15.13
N ALA A 116 9.26 4.03 14.87
CA ALA A 116 9.53 2.70 15.41
C ALA A 116 9.59 2.72 16.94
N ALA A 117 10.19 3.75 17.56
CA ALA A 117 10.22 3.86 19.02
C ALA A 117 8.80 4.01 19.62
N GLU A 118 7.95 4.86 19.05
CA GLU A 118 6.55 5.00 19.49
C GLU A 118 5.73 3.73 19.25
N LEU A 119 5.83 3.13 18.07
CA LEU A 119 5.05 1.96 17.68
C LEU A 119 5.42 0.70 18.48
N LEU A 120 6.67 0.59 18.94
CA LEU A 120 7.11 -0.50 19.81
C LEU A 120 6.59 -0.35 21.25
N LEU A 121 6.34 0.89 21.73
CA LEU A 121 5.75 1.14 23.05
C LEU A 121 4.24 0.82 23.10
N ASP A 122 3.54 0.91 21.97
CA ASP A 122 2.11 0.55 21.89
C ASP A 122 1.87 -0.98 21.89
N LEU A 123 2.94 -1.77 21.77
CA LEU A 123 2.90 -3.23 21.57
C LEU A 123 3.74 -4.01 22.59
N SER A 124 4.23 -3.33 23.64
CA SER A 124 5.02 -3.89 24.74
C SER A 124 4.18 -4.35 25.93
#